data_AF-T0ZAU5-F1
#
_entry.id   AF-T0ZAU5-F1
#
_cell.length_a   1.000
_cell.length_b   1.000
_cell.length_c   1.000
_cell.angle_alpha   90.00
_cell.angle_beta   90.00
_cell.angle_gamma   90.00
#
_symmetry.space_group_name_H-M   'P 1'
#
loop_
_entity.id
_entity.type
_entity.pdbx_description
1 polymer ?
#
loop_
_entity_poly.entity_id
_entity_poly.type
_entity_poly.pdbx_seq_one_letter_code
_entity_poly.pdbx_strand_id
1 'polypeptide(L)'
;MKILEVHTRKIPIDSSVNLETIARGTPGFAGADLANLVNEAALLAARRNKKTVEMPDFEDAKDKVLMGVERRSILITDEEKKVTAFHEAGHTLVAKLIPGTDPVHKVTIIPR
;
A
#
# COMPACT_ATOMS: atom_id res chain seq x y z
N MET A 1 -6.63 -15.66 2.68
CA MET A 1 -5.38 -16.43 2.87
C MET A 1 -5.07 -17.37 1.71
N LYS A 2 -5.90 -18.40 1.43
CA LYS A 2 -5.65 -19.40 0.37
C LYS A 2 -5.30 -18.82 -1.02
N ILE A 3 -5.90 -17.69 -1.40
CA ILE A 3 -5.62 -17.04 -2.69
C ILE A 3 -4.18 -16.50 -2.75
N LEU A 4 -3.75 -15.78 -1.71
CA LEU A 4 -2.38 -15.25 -1.64
C LEU A 4 -1.35 -16.38 -1.69
N GLU A 5 -1.56 -17.48 -0.97
CA GLU A 5 -0.67 -18.65 -0.99
C GLU A 5 -0.54 -19.28 -2.38
N VAL A 6 -1.62 -19.33 -3.16
CA VAL A 6 -1.60 -19.85 -4.53
C VAL A 6 -0.77 -18.93 -5.44
N HIS A 7 -0.96 -17.61 -5.31
CA HIS A 7 -0.26 -16.64 -6.15
C HIS A 7 1.20 -16.41 -5.74
N THR A 8 1.58 -16.64 -4.49
CA THR A 8 2.98 -16.53 -4.03
C THR A 8 3.79 -17.79 -4.26
N ARG A 9 3.17 -18.96 -4.49
CA ARG A 9 3.87 -20.26 -4.65
C ARG A 9 4.99 -20.28 -5.70
N LYS A 10 4.85 -19.49 -6.76
CA LYS A 10 5.81 -19.42 -7.87
C LYS A 10 6.80 -18.25 -7.77
N ILE A 11 6.75 -17.50 -6.67
CA ILE A 11 7.52 -16.28 -6.47
C ILE A 11 8.50 -16.53 -5.33
N PRO A 12 9.79 -16.15 -5.48
CA PRO A 12 10.75 -16.24 -4.38
C PRO A 12 10.40 -15.20 -3.32
N ILE A 13 9.61 -15.57 -2.32
CA ILE A 13 9.28 -14.72 -1.17
C ILE A 13 10.31 -14.90 -0.06
N ASP A 14 10.65 -13.81 0.63
CA ASP A 14 11.52 -13.86 1.79
C ASP A 14 10.80 -14.49 3.00
N SER A 15 11.55 -15.15 3.88
CA SER A 15 11.01 -15.78 5.10
C SER A 15 10.37 -14.79 6.08
N SER A 16 10.71 -13.49 5.99
CA SER A 16 10.12 -12.42 6.80
C SER A 16 8.70 -12.02 6.38
N VAL A 17 8.21 -12.51 5.22
CA VAL A 17 6.89 -12.14 4.70
C VAL A 17 5.78 -12.84 5.48
N ASN A 18 4.92 -12.04 6.12
CA ASN A 18 3.71 -12.53 6.77
C ASN A 18 2.47 -12.22 5.90
N LEU A 19 2.00 -13.23 5.15
CA LEU A 19 0.83 -13.11 4.28
C LEU A 19 -0.49 -12.91 5.04
N GLU A 20 -0.57 -13.28 6.31
CA GLU A 20 -1.74 -13.04 7.15
C GLU A 20 -1.90 -11.55 7.47
N THR A 21 -0.80 -10.84 7.67
CA THR A 21 -0.80 -9.38 7.82
C THR A 21 -1.30 -8.70 6.55
N ILE A 22 -0.86 -9.14 5.36
CA ILE A 22 -1.37 -8.63 4.08
C ILE A 22 -2.87 -8.91 3.90
N ALA A 23 -3.31 -10.13 4.24
CA ALA A 23 -4.72 -10.50 4.15
C ALA A 23 -5.62 -9.63 5.03
N ARG A 24 -5.18 -9.28 6.25
CA ARG A 24 -5.92 -8.36 7.13
C ARG A 24 -6.00 -6.94 6.60
N GLY A 25 -4.97 -6.50 5.86
CA GLY A 25 -4.91 -5.18 5.24
C GLY A 25 -5.58 -5.05 3.88
N THR A 26 -6.26 -6.10 3.39
CA THR A 26 -6.93 -6.13 2.07
C THR A 26 -8.42 -6.49 2.16
N PRO A 27 -9.20 -5.90 3.09
CA PRO A 27 -10.63 -6.15 3.14
C PRO A 27 -11.31 -5.68 1.84
N GLY A 28 -12.28 -6.45 1.35
CA GLY A 28 -13.01 -6.13 0.12
C GLY A 28 -12.29 -6.46 -1.19
N PHE A 29 -11.04 -6.95 -1.14
CA PHE A 29 -10.32 -7.37 -2.36
C PHE A 29 -10.93 -8.64 -2.94
N ALA A 30 -11.18 -8.64 -4.25
CA ALA A 30 -11.50 -9.84 -4.99
C ALA A 30 -10.25 -10.70 -5.23
N GLY A 31 -10.44 -11.95 -5.66
CA GLY A 31 -9.32 -12.84 -5.99
C GLY A 31 -8.38 -12.26 -7.05
N ALA A 32 -8.93 -11.52 -8.02
CA ALA A 32 -8.15 -10.81 -9.04
C ALA A 32 -7.30 -9.68 -8.45
N ASP A 33 -7.82 -8.92 -7.48
CA ASP A 33 -7.09 -7.84 -6.83
C ASP A 33 -5.92 -8.38 -6.00
N LEU A 34 -6.13 -9.49 -5.29
CA LEU A 34 -5.07 -10.18 -4.56
C LEU A 34 -3.99 -10.73 -5.50
N ALA A 35 -4.38 -11.29 -6.64
CA ALA A 35 -3.44 -11.75 -7.67
C ALA A 35 -2.61 -10.57 -8.22
N ASN A 36 -3.27 -9.45 -8.49
CA ASN A 36 -2.62 -8.23 -8.98
C ASN A 36 -1.65 -7.65 -7.93
N LEU A 37 -2.03 -7.61 -6.66
CA LEU A 37 -1.17 -7.16 -5.55
C LEU A 37 0.11 -7.99 -5.47
N VAL A 38 0.01 -9.32 -5.56
CA VAL A 38 1.17 -10.21 -5.52
C VAL A 38 2.09 -9.97 -6.73
N ASN A 39 1.52 -9.77 -7.92
CA ASN A 39 2.29 -9.45 -9.11
C ASN A 39 3.02 -8.10 -8.98
N GLU A 40 2.34 -7.08 -8.47
CA GLU A 40 2.93 -5.76 -8.23
C GLU A 40 4.07 -5.81 -7.21
N ALA A 41 3.95 -6.61 -6.15
CA ALA A 41 5.03 -6.83 -5.19
C ALA A 41 6.26 -7.45 -5.85
N ALA A 42 6.07 -8.45 -6.72
CA ALA A 42 7.15 -9.06 -7.46
C ALA A 42 7.82 -8.09 -8.44
N LEU A 43 7.03 -7.26 -9.15
CA LEU A 43 7.55 -6.23 -10.05
C LEU A 43 8.34 -5.16 -9.30
N LEU A 44 7.90 -4.74 -8.12
CA LEU A 44 8.62 -3.78 -7.28
C LEU A 44 9.95 -4.35 -6.78
N ALA A 45 9.96 -5.59 -6.31
CA ALA A 45 11.19 -6.29 -5.91
C ALA A 45 12.17 -6.41 -7.09
N ALA A 46 11.69 -6.80 -8.26
CA ALA A 46 12.50 -6.92 -9.48
C ALA A 46 13.08 -5.56 -9.93
N ARG A 47 12.29 -4.48 -9.89
CA ARG A 47 12.77 -3.11 -10.18
C ARG A 47 13.86 -2.64 -9.22
N ARG A 48 13.84 -3.15 -7.98
CA ARG A 48 14.86 -2.89 -6.95
C ARG A 48 16.05 -3.86 -7.06
N ASN A 49 16.12 -4.71 -8.08
CA ASN A 49 17.12 -5.76 -8.28
C ASN A 49 17.24 -6.73 -7.08
N LYS A 50 16.14 -6.96 -6.35
CA LYS A 50 16.10 -7.95 -5.27
C LYS A 50 15.97 -9.37 -5.82
N LYS A 51 16.53 -10.34 -5.11
CA LYS A 51 16.40 -11.78 -5.42
C LYS A 51 15.12 -12.40 -4.86
N THR A 52 14.60 -11.82 -3.79
CA THR A 52 13.38 -12.25 -3.10
C THR A 52 12.45 -11.06 -2.92
N VAL A 53 11.14 -11.35 -2.84
CA VAL A 53 10.10 -10.37 -2.52
C VAL A 53 9.97 -10.30 -1.01
N GLU A 54 10.16 -9.11 -0.45
CA GLU A 54 10.15 -8.88 0.99
C GLU A 54 8.85 -8.19 1.42
N MET A 55 8.60 -8.14 2.74
CA MET A 55 7.41 -7.49 3.30
C MET A 55 7.20 -6.04 2.82
N PRO A 56 8.25 -5.18 2.70
CA PRO A 56 8.09 -3.83 2.18
C PRO A 56 7.56 -3.78 0.73
N ASP A 57 7.91 -4.76 -0.11
CA ASP A 57 7.45 -4.80 -1.50
C ASP A 57 5.94 -5.13 -1.56
N PHE A 58 5.45 -5.96 -0.64
CA PHE A 58 4.02 -6.22 -0.48
C PHE A 58 3.25 -5.02 0.07
N GLU A 59 3.80 -4.31 1.04
CA GLU A 59 3.19 -3.08 1.58
C GLU A 59 3.09 -1.99 0.50
N ASP A 60 4.16 -1.78 -0.27
CA ASP A 60 4.18 -0.82 -1.39
C ASP A 60 3.19 -1.22 -2.51
N ALA A 61 3.11 -2.51 -2.83
CA ALA A 61 2.14 -3.03 -3.80
C ALA A 61 0.70 -2.83 -3.33
N LYS A 62 0.42 -3.11 -2.05
CA LYS A 62 -0.89 -2.89 -1.43
C LYS A 62 -1.29 -1.42 -1.54
N ASP A 63 -0.40 -0.50 -1.18
CA ASP A 63 -0.64 0.94 -1.31
C ASP A 63 -0.91 1.35 -2.76
N LYS A 64 -0.16 0.79 -3.71
CA LYS A 64 -0.37 1.07 -5.13
C LYS A 64 -1.73 0.58 -5.63
N VAL A 65 -2.19 -0.60 -5.19
CA VAL A 65 -3.49 -1.16 -5.60
C VAL A 65 -4.64 -0.40 -4.92
N LEU A 66 -4.51 -0.04 -3.64
CA LEU A 66 -5.54 0.71 -2.90
C LEU A 66 -5.65 2.17 -3.33
N MET A 67 -4.52 2.85 -3.47
CA MET A 67 -4.47 4.32 -3.57
C MET A 67 -3.99 4.82 -4.94
N GLY A 68 -3.54 3.93 -5.82
CA GLY A 68 -2.96 4.30 -7.11
C GLY A 68 -1.46 4.57 -7.08
N VAL A 69 -0.90 4.87 -8.26
CA VAL A 69 0.54 5.05 -8.48
C VAL A 69 0.96 6.47 -8.10
N GLU A 70 1.95 6.56 -7.22
CA GLU A 70 2.60 7.83 -6.87
C GLU A 70 3.08 8.63 -8.10
N ARG A 71 2.65 9.89 -8.22
CA ARG A 71 3.00 10.79 -9.33
C ARG A 71 4.20 11.66 -8.99
N ARG A 72 5.40 11.10 -9.15
CA ARG A 72 6.66 11.78 -8.80
C ARG A 72 7.04 12.95 -9.71
N SER A 73 6.42 13.10 -10.88
CA SER A 73 6.75 14.15 -11.85
C SER A 73 5.95 15.44 -11.66
N ILE A 74 5.02 15.48 -10.70
CA ILE A 74 4.26 16.71 -10.42
C ILE A 74 5.18 17.64 -9.62
N LEU A 75 5.49 18.79 -10.21
CA LEU A 75 6.12 19.90 -9.48
C LEU A 75 5.07 20.47 -8.52
N ILE A 76 5.31 20.28 -7.22
CA ILE A 76 4.49 20.85 -6.15
C ILE A 76 5.35 21.85 -5.40
N THR A 77 4.88 23.08 -5.31
CA THR A 77 5.53 24.13 -4.53
C THR A 77 5.47 23.80 -3.04
N ASP A 78 6.39 24.35 -2.24
CA ASP A 78 6.37 24.12 -0.79
C ASP A 78 5.13 24.72 -0.11
N GLU A 79 4.55 25.76 -0.71
CA GLU A 79 3.28 26.34 -0.25
C GLU A 79 2.10 25.39 -0.49
N GLU A 80 1.97 24.79 -1.68
CA GLU A 80 0.95 23.79 -1.98
C GLU A 80 1.09 22.54 -1.11
N LYS A 81 2.33 22.07 -0.86
CA LYS A 81 2.60 20.96 0.06
C LYS A 81 2.11 21.28 1.47
N LYS A 82 2.37 22.50 1.95
CA LYS A 82 1.96 22.95 3.28
C LYS A 82 0.44 23.02 3.40
N VAL A 83 -0.26 23.57 2.40
CA VAL A 83 -1.73 23.59 2.36
C VAL A 83 -2.30 22.17 2.39
N THR A 84 -1.78 21.29 1.55
CA THR A 84 -2.19 19.87 1.51
C THR A 84 -1.93 19.18 2.85
N ALA A 85 -0.79 19.45 3.50
CA ALA A 85 -0.48 18.89 4.81
C ALA A 85 -1.50 19.29 5.88
N PHE A 86 -1.92 20.57 5.91
CA PHE A 86 -2.97 20.99 6.83
C PHE A 86 -4.33 20.38 6.50
N HIS A 87 -4.66 20.20 5.22
CA HIS A 87 -5.90 19.58 4.79
C HIS A 87 -5.98 18.11 5.27
N GLU A 88 -4.96 17.31 4.94
CA GLU A 88 -4.90 15.90 5.33
C GLU A 88 -4.80 15.72 6.85
N ALA A 89 -4.08 16.62 7.54
CA ALA A 89 -4.03 16.64 9.01
C ALA A 89 -5.41 16.91 9.63
N GLY A 90 -6.20 17.80 9.02
CA GLY A 90 -7.58 18.06 9.44
C GLY A 90 -8.45 16.81 9.36
N HIS A 91 -8.46 16.14 8.20
CA HIS A 91 -9.19 14.87 8.02
C HIS A 91 -8.75 13.81 9.03
N THR A 92 -7.44 13.67 9.21
CA THR A 92 -6.84 12.70 10.14
C THR A 92 -7.26 12.96 11.58
N LEU A 93 -7.21 14.22 12.01
CA LEU A 93 -7.54 14.61 13.37
C LEU A 93 -9.03 14.37 13.65
N VAL A 94 -9.90 14.79 12.74
CA VAL A 94 -11.35 14.60 12.84
C VAL A 94 -11.68 13.10 12.91
N ALA A 95 -11.14 12.31 11.98
CA ALA A 95 -11.35 10.86 11.96
C ALA A 95 -10.83 10.17 13.22
N LYS A 96 -9.73 10.65 13.82
CA LYS A 96 -9.15 10.07 15.04
C LYS A 96 -9.93 10.38 16.31
N LEU A 97 -10.54 11.57 16.39
CA LEU A 97 -11.18 12.06 17.61
C LEU A 97 -12.65 11.71 17.72
N ILE A 98 -13.35 11.46 16.61
CA ILE A 98 -14.77 11.12 16.62
C ILE A 98 -14.93 9.60 16.83
N PRO A 99 -15.65 9.15 17.87
CA PRO A 99 -15.90 7.72 18.07
C PRO A 99 -16.78 7.13 16.95
N GLY A 100 -16.50 5.88 16.56
CA GLY A 100 -17.29 5.14 15.58
C GLY A 100 -16.93 5.41 14.11
N THR A 101 -15.90 6.20 13.84
CA THR A 101 -15.30 6.34 12.51
C THR A 101 -14.39 5.17 12.17
N ASP A 102 -14.22 4.91 10.87
CA ASP A 102 -13.25 3.94 10.41
C ASP A 102 -11.83 4.33 10.81
N PRO A 103 -10.98 3.37 11.25
CA PRO A 103 -9.64 3.68 11.71
C PRO A 103 -8.77 4.19 10.56
N VAL A 104 -7.98 5.24 10.84
CA VAL A 104 -7.01 5.77 9.88
C VAL A 104 -5.84 4.79 9.72
N HIS A 105 -5.63 4.31 8.49
CA HIS A 105 -4.58 3.34 8.18
C HIS A 105 -3.29 3.99 7.66
N LYS A 106 -3.42 4.96 6.74
CA LYS A 106 -2.28 5.69 6.16
C LYS A 106 -2.74 7.06 5.68
N VAL A 107 -1.88 8.07 5.87
CA VAL A 107 -2.11 9.45 5.44
C VAL A 107 -0.84 9.94 4.75
N THR A 108 -0.98 10.66 3.64
CA THR A 108 0.16 11.18 2.89
C THR A 108 -0.22 12.44 2.12
N ILE A 109 0.73 13.36 1.98
CA ILE A 109 0.61 14.56 1.14
C ILE A 109 1.15 14.32 -0.28
N ILE A 110 1.66 13.12 -0.54
CA ILE A 110 2.26 12.77 -1.82
C ILE A 110 1.13 12.43 -2.80
N PRO A 111 1.03 13.12 -3.95
CA PRO A 111 -0.01 12.83 -4.93
C PRO A 111 0.18 11.43 -5.52
N ARG A 112 -0.92 10.68 -5.56
CA ARG A 112 -1.06 9.37 -6.20
C ARG A 112 -2.13 9.49 -7.29
#